data_AF-A0A9P6XWW5-F1
#
_entry.id   AF-A0A9P6XWW5-F1
#
_cell.length_a   1.000
_cell.length_b   1.000
_cell.length_c   1.000
_cell.angle_alpha   90.00
_cell.angle_beta   90.00
_cell.angle_gamma   90.00
#
_symmetry.space_group_name_H-M   'P 1'
#
loop_
_entity.id
_entity.type
_entity.pdbx_description
1 polymer ?
#
loop_
_entity_poly.entity_id
_entity_poly.type
_entity_poly.pdbx_seq_one_letter_code
_entity_poly.pdbx_strand_id
1 'polypeptide(L)'
;MQFSQEQGKVWITDISYYAEHPRVQNRLPLITQLPEVLAARLKAAGLARSRIAVEGGSPVLAQLARFLPEVVLRNATPECRALRWQKHDEELAVMAAAASISDWIQDRYRENIRPGRLVQELDFAMASLFVQEAAERFPGEHFEVIRCWTLSGPAKAMFW
;
A
#
# COMPACT_ATOMS: atom_id res chain seq x y z
N MET A 1 -12.83 -4.56 6.97
CA MET A 1 -12.04 -3.91 8.04
C MET A 1 -12.40 -4.36 9.45
N GLN A 2 -13.53 -5.05 9.68
CA GLN A 2 -13.93 -5.49 11.03
C GLN A 2 -12.81 -6.23 11.79
N PHE A 3 -12.22 -7.26 11.19
CA PHE A 3 -11.12 -8.01 11.82
C PHE A 3 -9.88 -7.16 12.12
N SER A 4 -9.57 -6.15 11.30
CA SER A 4 -8.44 -5.25 11.54
C SER A 4 -8.70 -4.28 12.70
N GLN A 5 -9.95 -3.86 12.91
CA GLN A 5 -10.36 -3.07 14.07
C GLN A 5 -10.37 -3.92 15.35
N GLU A 6 -10.91 -5.14 15.29
CA GLU A 6 -10.91 -6.09 16.42
C GLU A 6 -9.48 -6.42 16.89
N GLN A 7 -8.52 -6.48 15.96
CA GLN A 7 -7.10 -6.68 16.25
C GLN A 7 -6.37 -5.38 16.66
N GLY A 8 -7.05 -4.24 16.74
CA GLY A 8 -6.43 -2.95 17.07
C GLY A 8 -5.45 -2.43 16.02
N LYS A 9 -5.44 -2.99 14.81
CA LYS A 9 -4.49 -2.65 13.73
C LYS A 9 -4.88 -1.39 12.95
N VAL A 10 -6.09 -0.87 13.15
CA VAL A 10 -6.60 0.31 12.44
C VAL A 10 -7.34 1.22 13.42
N TRP A 11 -7.05 2.52 13.34
CA TRP A 11 -7.61 3.58 14.17
C TRP A 11 -8.73 4.39 13.46
N ILE A 12 -9.03 4.04 12.20
CA ILE A 12 -10.06 4.68 11.39
C ILE A 12 -11.44 4.19 11.86
N THR A 13 -12.28 5.13 12.30
CA THR A 13 -13.62 4.87 12.84
C THR A 13 -14.75 5.26 11.87
N ASP A 14 -14.53 6.28 11.03
CA ASP A 14 -15.51 6.72 10.03
C ASP A 14 -15.14 6.16 8.65
N ILE A 15 -15.81 5.07 8.26
CA ILE A 15 -15.54 4.34 7.02
C ILE A 15 -16.83 4.25 6.20
N SER A 16 -16.72 4.58 4.92
CA SER A 16 -17.80 4.37 3.94
C SER A 16 -17.30 3.44 2.84
N TYR A 17 -18.10 2.43 2.51
CA TYR A 17 -17.79 1.47 1.47
C TYR A 17 -18.50 1.85 0.17
N TYR A 18 -17.76 1.75 -0.93
CA TYR A 18 -18.28 1.87 -2.28
C TYR A 18 -18.18 0.53 -2.99
N ALA A 19 -19.25 0.13 -3.69
CA ALA A 19 -19.27 -1.08 -4.50
C ALA A 19 -20.22 -0.92 -5.69
N GLU A 20 -19.75 -1.30 -6.88
CA GLU A 20 -20.56 -1.38 -8.10
C GLU A 20 -21.23 -2.75 -8.18
N HIS A 21 -22.21 -2.98 -7.29
CA HIS A 21 -23.01 -4.19 -7.38
C HIS A 21 -24.30 -3.91 -8.16
N PRO A 22 -24.63 -4.67 -9.23
CA PRO A 22 -25.90 -4.54 -9.92
C PRO A 22 -27.05 -4.78 -8.95
N ARG A 23 -27.92 -3.79 -8.77
CA ARG A 23 -29.11 -3.89 -7.91
C ARG A 23 -30.33 -3.38 -8.64
N VAL A 24 -31.45 -4.11 -8.52
CA VAL A 24 -32.74 -3.74 -9.12
C VAL A 24 -33.38 -2.57 -8.36
N GLN A 25 -33.21 -2.54 -7.03
CA GLN A 25 -33.68 -1.49 -6.13
C GLN A 25 -32.52 -0.99 -5.25
N ASN A 26 -32.60 0.25 -4.74
CA ASN A 26 -31.52 0.88 -3.97
C ASN A 26 -30.18 0.85 -4.72
N ARG A 27 -30.20 1.38 -5.95
CA ARG A 27 -29.02 1.44 -6.81
C ARG A 27 -27.90 2.18 -6.10
N LEU A 28 -26.72 1.57 -6.09
CA LEU A 28 -25.52 2.19 -5.58
C LEU A 28 -24.95 3.15 -6.63
N PRO A 29 -24.21 4.19 -6.20
CA PRO A 29 -23.51 5.08 -7.13
C PRO A 29 -22.59 4.28 -8.07
N LEU A 30 -22.46 4.75 -9.31
CA LEU A 30 -21.48 4.26 -10.27
C LEU A 30 -20.16 5.05 -10.17
N ILE A 31 -19.12 4.58 -10.87
CA ILE A 31 -17.78 5.21 -10.80
C ILE A 31 -17.82 6.68 -11.23
N THR A 32 -18.70 6.99 -12.18
CA THR A 32 -18.91 8.35 -12.70
C THR A 32 -19.60 9.27 -11.69
N GLN A 33 -20.26 8.70 -10.67
CA GLN A 33 -20.95 9.41 -9.60
C GLN A 33 -20.11 9.49 -8.31
N LEU A 34 -18.96 8.80 -8.25
CA LEU A 34 -18.06 8.88 -7.09
C LEU A 34 -17.65 10.31 -6.71
N PRO A 35 -17.40 11.25 -7.65
CA PRO A 35 -17.10 12.64 -7.26
C PRO A 35 -18.22 13.29 -6.44
N GLU A 36 -19.48 13.01 -6.74
CA GLU A 36 -20.65 13.52 -6.01
C GLU A 36 -20.75 12.89 -4.61
N VAL A 37 -20.53 11.58 -4.51
CA VAL A 37 -20.51 10.86 -3.23
C VAL A 37 -19.43 11.41 -2.31
N LEU A 38 -18.22 11.61 -2.84
CA LEU A 38 -17.12 12.19 -2.10
C LEU A 38 -17.44 13.63 -1.64
N ALA A 39 -18.03 14.45 -2.50
CA ALA A 39 -18.45 15.80 -2.16
C ALA A 39 -19.48 15.82 -1.02
N ALA A 40 -20.48 14.94 -1.06
CA ALA A 40 -21.47 14.80 -0.01
C ALA A 40 -20.82 14.42 1.34
N ARG A 41 -19.83 13.52 1.32
CA ARG A 41 -19.08 13.11 2.51
C ARG A 41 -18.24 14.25 3.09
N LEU A 42 -17.49 14.97 2.26
CA LEU A 42 -16.72 16.13 2.71
C LEU A 42 -17.64 17.22 3.28
N LYS A 43 -18.79 17.46 2.67
CA LYS A 43 -19.79 18.40 3.19
C LYS A 43 -20.35 17.96 4.56
N ALA A 44 -20.70 16.68 4.71
CA ALA A 44 -21.18 16.13 5.97
C ALA A 44 -20.11 16.21 7.09
N ALA A 45 -18.83 16.11 6.73
CA ALA A 45 -17.70 16.30 7.65
C ALA A 45 -17.39 17.79 7.94
N GLY A 46 -18.17 18.74 7.41
CA GLY A 46 -17.93 20.18 7.61
C GLY A 46 -16.78 20.76 6.77
N LEU A 47 -16.29 20.02 5.76
CA LEU A 47 -15.12 20.38 4.95
C LEU A 47 -15.48 21.07 3.62
N ALA A 48 -16.73 21.51 3.45
CA ALA A 48 -17.24 22.07 2.19
C ALA A 48 -16.54 23.37 1.72
N ARG A 49 -15.77 24.02 2.59
CA ARG A 49 -15.07 25.29 2.36
C ARG A 49 -13.62 25.25 2.86
N SER A 50 -13.03 24.06 2.85
CA SER A 50 -11.75 23.79 3.49
C SER A 50 -10.60 23.74 2.49
N ARG A 51 -9.39 23.95 3.02
CA ARG A 51 -8.14 23.67 2.32
C ARG A 51 -7.66 22.29 2.73
N ILE A 52 -7.64 21.35 1.79
CA ILE A 52 -7.37 19.94 2.07
C ILE A 52 -6.06 19.55 1.37
N ALA A 53 -5.10 19.08 2.16
CA ALA A 53 -3.89 18.46 1.64
C ALA A 53 -4.20 17.05 1.14
N VAL A 54 -3.76 16.72 -0.07
CA VAL A 54 -3.93 15.39 -0.68
C VAL A 54 -2.57 14.82 -1.05
N GLU A 55 -2.31 13.56 -0.67
CA GLU A 55 -1.16 12.80 -1.12
C GLU A 55 -1.61 11.90 -2.29
N GLY A 56 -0.91 12.01 -3.43
CA GLY A 56 -1.34 11.38 -4.67
C GLY A 56 -2.49 12.13 -5.38
N GLY A 57 -2.63 11.89 -6.68
CA GLY A 57 -3.71 12.42 -7.50
C GLY A 57 -4.72 11.33 -7.83
N SER A 58 -6.02 11.67 -7.85
CA SER A 58 -7.08 10.80 -8.36
C SER A 58 -7.98 11.58 -9.32
N PRO A 59 -8.42 11.00 -10.45
CA PRO A 59 -9.42 11.60 -11.33
C PRO A 59 -10.74 11.94 -10.62
N VAL A 60 -11.07 11.24 -9.53
CA VAL A 60 -12.25 11.52 -8.70
C VAL A 60 -12.05 12.84 -7.93
N LEU A 61 -10.87 13.02 -7.31
CA LEU A 61 -10.53 14.25 -6.58
C LEU A 61 -10.49 15.47 -7.50
N ALA A 62 -9.98 15.31 -8.73
CA ALA A 62 -9.91 16.39 -9.71
C ALA A 62 -11.30 16.95 -10.08
N GLN A 63 -12.35 16.13 -9.96
CA GLN A 63 -13.72 16.53 -10.28
C GLN A 63 -14.46 17.18 -9.10
N LEU A 64 -13.86 17.21 -7.91
CA LEU A 64 -14.51 17.70 -6.70
C LEU A 64 -14.96 19.16 -6.79
N ALA A 65 -14.18 20.00 -7.49
CA ALA A 65 -14.46 21.42 -7.67
C ALA A 65 -15.82 21.68 -8.36
N ARG A 66 -16.37 20.71 -9.10
CA ARG A 66 -17.70 20.79 -9.72
C ARG A 66 -18.83 20.80 -8.68
N PHE A 67 -18.62 20.18 -7.53
CA PHE A 67 -19.61 20.02 -6.47
C PHE A 67 -19.31 20.88 -5.24
N LEU A 68 -18.04 21.14 -4.96
CA LEU A 68 -17.56 21.97 -3.86
C LEU A 68 -16.55 23.01 -4.37
N PRO A 69 -17.02 24.09 -5.02
CA PRO A 69 -16.14 25.09 -5.64
C PRO A 69 -15.29 25.87 -4.63
N GLU A 70 -15.67 25.88 -3.36
CA GLU A 70 -14.95 26.54 -2.28
C GLU A 70 -13.86 25.66 -1.65
N VAL A 71 -13.79 24.37 -2.00
CA VAL A 71 -12.71 23.48 -1.54
C VAL A 71 -11.44 23.73 -2.35
N VAL A 72 -10.33 23.88 -1.64
CA VAL A 72 -9.00 24.00 -2.25
C VAL A 72 -8.20 22.74 -1.95
N LEU A 73 -7.93 21.94 -2.99
CA LEU A 73 -7.05 20.78 -2.89
C LEU A 73 -5.59 21.21 -3.11
N ARG A 74 -4.72 20.85 -2.17
CA ARG A 74 -3.28 21.12 -2.24
C ARG A 74 -2.51 19.81 -2.32
N ASN A 75 -1.62 19.66 -3.29
CA ASN A 75 -0.70 18.52 -3.32
C ASN A 75 0.24 18.58 -2.09
N ALA A 76 0.22 17.53 -1.28
CA ALA A 76 1.08 17.39 -0.10
C ALA A 76 2.10 16.25 -0.23
N THR A 77 2.23 15.68 -1.43
CA THR A 77 3.16 14.57 -1.69
C THR A 77 4.61 14.90 -1.31
N PRO A 78 5.17 16.11 -1.62
CA PRO A 78 6.52 16.45 -1.20
C PRO A 78 6.69 16.49 0.32
N GLU A 79 5.72 17.05 1.04
CA GLU A 79 5.74 17.14 2.50
C GLU A 79 5.62 15.77 3.15
N CYS A 80 4.71 14.91 2.67
CA CYS A 80 4.61 13.53 3.14
C CYS A 80 5.90 12.73 2.86
N ARG A 81 6.60 13.00 1.75
CA ARG A 81 7.91 12.40 1.47
C ARG A 81 9.00 12.92 2.41
N ALA A 82 8.99 14.22 2.71
CA ALA A 82 9.95 14.82 3.63
C ALA A 82 9.79 14.24 5.04
N LEU A 83 8.57 14.09 5.52
CA LEU A 83 8.29 13.49 6.84
C LEU A 83 8.80 12.04 6.94
N ARG A 84 8.72 11.26 5.85
CA ARG A 84 9.19 9.86 5.83
C ARG A 84 10.70 9.68 6.04
N TRP A 85 11.50 10.75 5.92
CA TRP A 85 12.94 10.70 6.16
C TRP A 85 13.29 10.60 7.65
N GLN A 86 12.51 11.22 8.52
CA GLN A 86 12.72 11.12 9.95
C GLN A 86 12.02 9.86 10.46
N LYS A 87 12.81 8.86 10.84
CA LYS A 87 12.29 7.61 11.40
C LYS A 87 12.09 7.72 12.90
N HIS A 88 10.96 7.22 13.38
CA HIS A 88 10.76 6.92 14.78
C HIS A 88 11.56 5.68 15.18
N ASP A 89 11.87 5.53 16.47
CA ASP A 89 12.65 4.38 16.96
C ASP A 89 11.97 3.04 16.65
N GLU A 90 10.63 2.99 16.69
CA GLU A 90 9.85 1.82 16.29
C GLU A 90 10.01 1.49 14.80
N GLU A 91 10.04 2.50 13.92
CA GLU A 91 10.29 2.27 12.49
C GLU A 91 11.72 1.76 12.26
N LEU A 92 12.70 2.30 12.98
CA LEU A 92 14.09 1.83 12.91
C LEU A 92 14.22 0.39 13.38
N ALA A 93 13.50 0.00 14.44
CA ALA A 93 13.45 -1.38 14.91
C ALA A 93 12.86 -2.32 13.85
N VAL A 94 11.76 -1.93 13.20
CA VAL A 94 11.17 -2.69 12.08
C VAL A 94 12.14 -2.78 10.91
N MET A 95 12.82 -1.70 10.56
CA MET A 95 13.83 -1.70 9.48
C MET A 95 15.00 -2.61 9.80
N ALA A 96 15.49 -2.63 11.04
CA ALA A 96 16.55 -3.53 11.48
C ALA A 96 16.11 -5.00 11.43
N ALA A 97 14.87 -5.29 11.85
CA ALA A 97 14.28 -6.62 11.75
C ALA A 97 14.18 -7.08 10.29
N ALA A 98 13.67 -6.22 9.40
CA ALA A 98 13.56 -6.47 7.97
C ALA A 98 14.93 -6.69 7.31
N ALA A 99 15.95 -5.92 7.69
CA ALA A 99 17.33 -6.12 7.24
C ALA A 99 17.86 -7.48 7.68
N SER A 100 17.69 -7.86 8.96
CA SER A 100 18.18 -9.15 9.49
C SER A 100 17.61 -10.37 8.75
N ILE A 101 16.31 -10.35 8.43
CA ILE A 101 15.71 -11.45 7.67
C ILE A 101 16.08 -11.37 6.18
N SER A 102 16.32 -10.18 5.64
CA SER A 102 16.83 -9.99 4.28
C SER A 102 18.23 -10.61 4.11
N ASP A 103 19.13 -10.40 5.08
CA ASP A 103 20.45 -11.02 5.07
C ASP A 103 20.35 -12.56 5.09
N TRP A 104 19.45 -13.07 5.94
CA TRP A 104 19.20 -14.51 6.02
C TRP A 104 18.71 -15.11 4.69
N ILE A 105 17.77 -14.45 3.99
CA ILE A 105 17.29 -14.99 2.70
C ILE A 105 18.35 -14.89 1.60
N GLN A 106 19.25 -13.90 1.65
CA GLN A 106 20.39 -13.82 0.73
C GLN A 106 21.34 -15.03 0.87
N ASP A 107 21.54 -15.53 2.09
CA ASP A 107 22.29 -16.77 2.31
C ASP A 107 21.58 -17.97 1.69
N ARG A 108 20.26 -18.06 1.83
CA ARG A 108 19.45 -19.13 1.19
C ARG A 108 19.53 -19.07 -0.32
N TYR A 109 19.49 -17.88 -0.91
CA TYR A 109 19.73 -17.68 -2.34
C TYR A 109 21.07 -18.27 -2.76
N ARG A 110 22.15 -17.96 -2.03
CA ARG A 110 23.51 -18.44 -2.34
C ARG A 110 23.60 -19.97 -2.35
N GLU A 111 22.94 -20.65 -1.41
CA GLU A 111 22.90 -22.12 -1.31
C GLU A 111 22.12 -22.78 -2.45
N ASN A 112 21.18 -22.03 -3.04
CA ASN A 112 20.17 -22.52 -3.97
C ASN A 112 20.46 -22.20 -5.45
N ILE A 113 21.40 -21.30 -5.72
CA ILE A 113 21.89 -21.00 -7.07
C ILE A 113 22.72 -22.18 -7.57
N ARG A 114 22.23 -22.83 -8.64
CA ARG A 114 22.88 -24.00 -9.26
C ARG A 114 22.71 -23.96 -10.79
N PRO A 115 23.66 -24.50 -11.57
CA PRO A 115 23.52 -24.60 -13.02
C PRO A 115 22.24 -25.35 -13.42
N GLY A 116 21.58 -24.89 -14.49
CA GLY A 116 20.38 -25.52 -15.04
C GLY A 116 19.07 -25.22 -14.31
N ARG A 117 19.10 -24.51 -13.16
CA ARG A 117 17.90 -24.09 -12.44
C ARG A 117 17.25 -22.87 -13.12
N LEU A 118 15.92 -22.88 -13.21
CA LEU A 118 15.15 -21.74 -13.73
C LEU A 118 15.15 -20.61 -12.69
N VAL A 119 15.49 -19.39 -13.11
CA VAL A 119 15.61 -18.23 -12.22
C VAL A 119 14.28 -17.87 -11.56
N GLN A 120 13.19 -17.86 -12.32
CA GLN A 120 11.87 -17.56 -11.76
C GLN A 120 11.44 -18.59 -10.72
N GLU A 121 11.74 -19.87 -10.94
CA GLU A 121 11.45 -20.92 -9.96
C GLU A 121 12.25 -20.72 -8.67
N LEU A 122 13.54 -20.38 -8.78
CA LEU A 122 14.35 -19.99 -7.63
C LEU A 122 13.73 -18.82 -6.86
N ASP A 123 13.32 -17.75 -7.56
CA ASP A 123 12.73 -16.56 -6.94
C ASP A 123 11.43 -16.87 -6.19
N PHE A 124 10.54 -17.66 -6.78
CA PHE A 124 9.31 -18.08 -6.09
C PHE A 124 9.59 -18.97 -4.87
N ALA A 125 10.56 -19.88 -4.99
CA ALA A 125 10.97 -20.73 -3.87
C ALA A 125 11.54 -19.88 -2.72
N MET A 126 12.40 -18.90 -3.02
CA MET A 126 12.97 -18.01 -2.01
C MET A 126 11.93 -17.07 -1.40
N ALA A 127 11.00 -16.52 -2.20
CA ALA A 127 9.89 -15.71 -1.68
C ALA A 127 9.02 -16.51 -0.70
N SER A 128 8.74 -17.79 -1.00
CA SER A 128 7.99 -18.66 -0.10
C SER A 128 8.73 -18.90 1.23
N LEU A 129 10.04 -19.21 1.18
CA LEU A 129 10.85 -19.38 2.38
C LEU A 129 10.94 -18.07 3.19
N PHE A 130 11.04 -16.93 2.51
CA PHE A 130 11.14 -15.63 3.16
C PHE A 130 9.90 -15.32 4.01
N VAL A 131 8.71 -15.59 3.46
CA VAL A 131 7.45 -15.40 4.19
C VAL A 131 7.30 -16.39 5.35
N GLN A 132 7.73 -17.65 5.18
CA GLN A 132 7.69 -18.65 6.26
C GLN A 132 8.59 -18.25 7.43
N GLU A 133 9.84 -17.88 7.14
CA GLU A 133 10.78 -17.41 8.17
C GLU A 133 10.27 -16.14 8.85
N ALA A 134 9.65 -15.22 8.10
CA ALA A 134 9.07 -14.02 8.68
C ALA A 134 7.93 -14.34 9.65
N ALA A 135 7.06 -15.30 9.29
CA ALA A 135 5.97 -15.75 10.15
C ALA A 135 6.47 -16.41 11.45
N GLU A 136 7.60 -17.11 11.39
CA GLU A 136 8.23 -17.73 12.57
C GLU A 136 8.95 -16.69 13.45
N ARG A 137 9.71 -15.76 12.87
CA ARG A 137 10.46 -14.73 13.61
C ARG A 137 9.59 -13.63 14.18
N PHE A 138 8.53 -13.26 13.47
CA PHE A 138 7.69 -12.11 13.76
C PHE A 138 6.21 -12.52 13.83
N PRO A 139 5.83 -13.38 14.79
CA PRO A 139 4.48 -13.91 14.86
C PRO A 139 3.44 -12.81 15.05
N GLY A 140 2.45 -12.76 14.15
CA GLY A 140 1.34 -11.80 14.19
C GLY A 140 1.56 -10.51 13.39
N GLU A 141 2.80 -10.27 12.95
CA GLU A 141 3.15 -9.16 12.07
C GLU A 141 2.71 -9.39 10.63
N HIS A 142 2.49 -8.30 9.91
CA HIS A 142 2.14 -8.33 8.49
C HIS A 142 3.40 -8.17 7.64
N PHE A 143 3.83 -9.25 6.98
CA PHE A 143 5.01 -9.25 6.12
C PHE A 143 4.62 -9.51 4.66
N GLU A 144 5.04 -8.62 3.76
CA GLU A 144 4.77 -8.71 2.32
C GLU A 144 6.05 -8.69 1.50
N VAL A 145 6.18 -9.65 0.59
CA VAL A 145 7.23 -9.65 -0.43
C VAL A 145 6.69 -8.94 -1.67
N ILE A 146 6.98 -7.64 -1.80
CA ILE A 146 6.51 -6.83 -2.93
C ILE A 146 7.15 -7.31 -4.25
N ARG A 147 8.45 -7.60 -4.22
CA ARG A 147 9.23 -8.16 -5.34
C ARG A 147 10.35 -9.04 -4.80
N CYS A 148 10.50 -10.21 -5.39
CA CYS A 148 11.61 -11.12 -5.14
C CYS A 148 12.13 -11.54 -6.52
N TRP A 149 13.16 -10.85 -7.01
CA TRP A 149 13.65 -11.04 -8.37
C TRP A 149 15.16 -11.20 -8.37
N THR A 150 15.61 -12.18 -9.15
CA THR A 150 16.99 -12.38 -9.51
C THR A 150 17.12 -12.22 -11.01
N LEU A 151 18.23 -11.64 -11.46
CA LEU A 151 18.54 -11.53 -12.89
C LEU A 151 19.70 -12.48 -13.23
N SER A 152 19.73 -13.03 -14.44
CA SER A 152 20.82 -13.86 -14.96
C SER A 152 21.17 -13.48 -16.42
N GLY A 153 22.43 -13.70 -16.81
CA GLY A 153 22.88 -13.49 -18.20
C GLY A 153 22.65 -12.07 -18.74
N PRO A 154 22.39 -11.92 -20.07
CA PRO A 154 22.16 -10.63 -20.72
C PRO A 154 20.99 -9.82 -20.15
N ALA A 155 20.01 -10.47 -19.51
CA ALA A 155 18.90 -9.79 -18.85
C ALA A 155 19.38 -8.88 -17.70
N LYS A 156 20.54 -9.18 -17.08
CA LYS A 156 21.14 -8.28 -16.08
C LYS A 156 21.49 -6.90 -16.63
N ALA A 157 21.77 -6.77 -17.93
CA ALA A 157 22.25 -5.53 -18.54
C ALA A 157 21.14 -4.57 -18.99
N MET A 158 19.87 -5.01 -19.02
CA MET A 158 18.73 -4.21 -19.51
C MET A 158 17.91 -3.53 -18.40
N PHE A 159 18.21 -3.78 -17.12
CA PHE A 159 17.44 -3.28 -15.97
C PHE A 159 18.24 -2.34 -15.05
N TRP A 160 19.43 -1.89 -15.48
CA TRP A 160 20.18 -0.77 -14.90
C TRP A 160 20.08 0.44 -15.83
#